data_AF-A0A258ZM58-F1
#
_entry.id   AF-A0A258ZM58-F1
#
_cell.length_a   1.000
_cell.length_b   1.000
_cell.length_c   1.000
_cell.angle_alpha   90.00
_cell.angle_beta   90.00
_cell.angle_gamma   90.00
#
_symmetry.space_group_name_H-M   'P 1'
#
loop_
_entity.id
_entity.type
_entity.pdbx_description
1 polymer ?
#
loop_
_entity_poly.entity_id
_entity_poly.type
_entity_poly.pdbx_seq_one_letter_code
_entity_poly.pdbx_strand_id
1 'polypeptide(L)'
;TKAKNAQEAHEAIRPTDSHRSPREVARHLDADQARLYELIWTRTVASQMESAALERTTADIIAQAGARTLDLTATGTVVKFDGFLALYREGKDDDDEDEESRRLPAMSAGEKLDKREIVTAQHFTEPPPRFSEASLVKRMEELGIGRPSTYAAVLAVLQDREYVKLEKKRLVAEDKGRLVTAFLESFFKKYVEYDFTADLEEKLDRVSADEVDWKQVLREFWADFSLAVDATKDLRVSQVLDALDEMLTAHIFPPKADGTDPRLCPTCGSGRLSLKMGKFGAFIGCSNYPECRHTQPLSGEAPQEGEGTRKLGADPETGLEVTIRDGRFGTYLQLGEGVDGAKPKRSSLPKGLKPADVDLETALALLALPRPIGVHPEDGEPILAGIGRFGPYIQHGKVYANIEDGDDILAIGLNRAITLLAEKQSKGRGARGGATAGRNLGDHPSGGAITVRPGRFGPYVNHGKINATLPKALDPDQLTLAEAIALIDAKAATAPAGKTARKAPAKKAAAPKAKAATTKAAKDGDEPAAAKPKAAAKKPAANKPASPKTAKAKSSAS
;
A
#
# COMPACT_ATOMS: atom_id res chain seq x y z
N THR A 1 -6.14 5.47 -33.52
CA THR A 1 -6.83 6.50 -32.72
C THR A 1 -5.90 7.68 -32.59
N LYS A 2 -6.34 8.90 -32.94
CA LYS A 2 -5.51 10.11 -32.80
C LYS A 2 -5.35 10.38 -31.31
N ALA A 3 -4.12 10.30 -30.78
CA ALA A 3 -3.83 10.76 -29.43
C ALA A 3 -4.05 12.28 -29.39
N LYS A 4 -4.69 12.79 -28.35
CA LYS A 4 -5.23 14.17 -28.31
C LYS A 4 -4.17 15.29 -28.22
N ASN A 5 -2.86 15.03 -28.18
CA ASN A 5 -1.88 16.08 -27.84
C ASN A 5 -0.54 16.11 -28.57
N ALA A 6 0.11 17.28 -28.52
CA ALA A 6 1.38 17.73 -29.13
C ALA A 6 2.63 16.85 -28.83
N GLN A 7 2.49 15.74 -28.12
CA GLN A 7 3.48 14.66 -28.08
C GLN A 7 3.47 13.80 -29.36
N GLU A 8 2.61 14.12 -30.35
CA GLU A 8 2.60 13.55 -31.71
C GLU A 8 3.94 13.70 -32.48
N ALA A 9 4.94 14.42 -31.95
CA ALA A 9 6.28 14.45 -32.51
C ALA A 9 7.12 13.17 -32.25
N HIS A 10 6.53 12.16 -31.60
CA HIS A 10 7.19 10.88 -31.37
C HIS A 10 6.67 9.81 -32.32
N GLU A 11 7.59 9.05 -32.90
CA GLU A 11 7.24 7.84 -33.64
C GLU A 11 6.77 6.74 -32.67
N ALA A 12 6.01 5.77 -33.20
CA ALA A 12 5.69 4.56 -32.47
C ALA A 12 6.97 3.85 -32.00
N ILE A 13 6.89 3.09 -30.90
CA ILE A 13 8.00 2.24 -30.45
C ILE A 13 8.22 1.15 -31.51
N ARG A 14 9.33 1.26 -32.23
CA ARG A 14 9.72 0.38 -33.34
C ARG A 14 11.23 0.13 -33.33
N PRO A 15 11.73 -0.92 -34.01
CA PRO A 15 13.15 -1.04 -34.28
C PRO A 15 13.68 0.21 -34.97
N THR A 16 14.88 0.64 -34.59
CA THR A 16 15.58 1.75 -35.25
C THR A 16 15.86 1.44 -36.73
N ASP A 17 16.09 0.16 -37.03
CA ASP A 17 16.27 -0.41 -38.35
C ASP A 17 15.52 -1.75 -38.44
N SER A 18 14.62 -1.89 -39.40
CA SER A 18 13.81 -3.09 -39.60
C SER A 18 14.63 -4.31 -40.04
N HIS A 19 15.81 -4.10 -40.65
CA HIS A 19 16.69 -5.18 -41.08
C HIS A 19 17.41 -5.87 -39.93
N ARG A 20 17.42 -5.28 -38.72
CA ARG A 20 18.02 -5.89 -37.54
C ARG A 20 17.08 -6.93 -36.95
N SER A 21 17.25 -8.17 -37.38
CA SER A 21 16.38 -9.27 -36.95
C SER A 21 16.55 -9.58 -35.45
N PRO A 22 15.51 -10.08 -34.75
CA PRO A 22 15.61 -10.44 -33.34
C PRO A 22 16.77 -11.39 -33.03
N ARG A 23 17.03 -12.35 -33.92
CA ARG A 23 18.12 -13.34 -33.79
C ARG A 23 19.51 -12.70 -33.80
N GLU A 24 19.71 -11.64 -34.58
CA GLU A 24 21.01 -10.95 -34.66
C GLU A 24 21.22 -10.07 -33.43
N VAL A 25 20.18 -9.34 -33.01
CA VAL A 25 20.25 -8.40 -31.89
C VAL A 25 20.30 -9.11 -30.54
N ALA A 26 19.68 -10.28 -30.40
CA ALA A 26 19.64 -11.05 -29.16
C ALA A 26 21.04 -11.37 -28.58
N ARG A 27 22.09 -11.39 -29.41
CA ARG A 27 23.48 -11.62 -28.96
C ARG A 27 24.06 -10.48 -28.13
N HIS A 28 23.43 -9.31 -28.18
CA HIS A 28 23.87 -8.08 -27.50
C HIS A 28 22.96 -7.70 -26.33
N LEU A 29 21.92 -8.49 -26.06
CA LEU A 29 20.88 -8.19 -25.10
C LEU A 29 20.80 -9.29 -24.05
N ASP A 30 20.29 -8.95 -22.87
CA ASP A 30 19.86 -9.97 -21.92
C ASP A 30 18.56 -10.66 -22.39
N ALA A 31 18.13 -11.71 -21.69
CA ALA A 31 17.00 -12.53 -22.08
C ALA A 31 15.65 -11.77 -22.06
N ASP A 32 15.46 -10.78 -21.18
CA ASP A 32 14.22 -10.00 -21.11
C ASP A 32 14.21 -8.92 -22.20
N GLN A 33 15.36 -8.24 -22.39
CA GLN A 33 15.56 -7.28 -23.47
C GLN A 33 15.38 -7.91 -24.85
N ALA A 34 15.93 -9.12 -25.07
CA ALA A 34 15.78 -9.84 -26.33
C ALA A 34 14.30 -10.18 -26.62
N ARG A 35 13.56 -10.66 -25.62
CA ARG A 35 12.12 -10.94 -25.73
C ARG A 35 11.31 -9.69 -26.02
N LEU A 36 11.62 -8.57 -25.36
CA LEU A 36 10.96 -7.29 -25.61
C LEU A 36 11.25 -6.76 -27.01
N TYR A 37 12.51 -6.85 -27.46
CA TYR A 37 12.89 -6.45 -28.81
C TYR A 37 12.19 -7.31 -29.88
N GLU A 38 12.12 -8.62 -29.69
CA GLU A 38 11.40 -9.53 -30.57
C GLU A 38 9.91 -9.15 -30.67
N LEU A 39 9.26 -8.86 -29.53
CA LEU A 39 7.87 -8.40 -29.51
C LEU A 39 7.69 -7.09 -30.31
N ILE A 40 8.54 -6.09 -30.06
CA ILE A 40 8.51 -4.79 -30.75
C ILE A 40 8.71 -4.98 -32.26
N TRP A 41 9.71 -5.78 -32.66
CA TRP A 41 10.03 -6.04 -34.06
C TRP A 41 8.86 -6.75 -34.77
N THR A 42 8.33 -7.80 -34.15
CA THR A 42 7.22 -8.61 -34.69
C THR A 42 5.97 -7.76 -34.87
N ARG A 43 5.59 -6.94 -33.86
CA ARG A 43 4.43 -6.03 -33.96
C ARG A 43 4.65 -4.94 -35.02
N THR A 44 5.87 -4.41 -35.15
CA THR A 44 6.20 -3.40 -36.16
C THR A 44 6.03 -3.96 -37.57
N VAL A 45 6.63 -5.11 -37.87
CA VAL A 45 6.55 -5.72 -39.19
C VAL A 45 5.12 -6.16 -39.50
N ALA A 46 4.42 -6.77 -38.55
CA ALA A 46 3.02 -7.16 -38.70
C ALA A 46 2.10 -5.96 -39.00
N SER A 47 2.39 -4.77 -38.47
CA SER A 47 1.59 -3.56 -38.76
C SER A 47 1.63 -3.11 -40.22
N GLN A 48 2.63 -3.55 -40.99
CA GLN A 48 2.78 -3.23 -42.41
C GLN A 48 2.39 -4.41 -43.33
N MET A 49 1.97 -5.54 -42.77
CA MET A 49 1.50 -6.71 -43.52
C MET A 49 0.03 -6.56 -43.93
N GLU A 50 -0.40 -7.36 -44.89
CA GLU A 50 -1.79 -7.39 -45.34
C GLU A 50 -2.73 -7.91 -44.24
N SER A 51 -3.97 -7.43 -44.25
CA SER A 51 -5.01 -7.90 -43.33
C SER A 51 -5.28 -9.39 -43.48
N ALA A 52 -5.57 -10.08 -42.38
CA ALA A 52 -6.06 -11.45 -42.42
C ALA A 52 -7.47 -11.52 -43.01
N ALA A 53 -7.74 -12.54 -43.82
CA ALA A 53 -9.08 -12.83 -44.33
C ALA A 53 -9.67 -14.02 -43.57
N LEU A 54 -10.79 -13.79 -42.89
CA LEU A 54 -11.52 -14.79 -42.12
C LEU A 54 -12.89 -15.05 -42.77
N GLU A 55 -13.28 -16.30 -42.89
CA GLU A 55 -14.63 -16.71 -43.27
C GLU A 55 -15.36 -17.20 -42.03
N ARG A 56 -16.43 -16.50 -41.64
CA ARG A 56 -17.30 -16.90 -40.54
C ARG A 56 -18.57 -17.54 -41.10
N THR A 57 -18.84 -18.76 -40.66
CA THR A 57 -20.04 -19.52 -41.02
C THR A 57 -20.93 -19.65 -39.78
N THR A 58 -22.19 -19.27 -39.90
CA THR A 58 -23.21 -19.51 -38.89
C THR A 58 -24.25 -20.45 -39.48
N ALA A 59 -24.50 -21.56 -38.79
CA ALA A 59 -25.46 -22.57 -39.19
C ALA A 59 -26.61 -22.60 -38.18
N ASP A 60 -27.82 -22.37 -38.67
CA ASP A 60 -29.05 -22.51 -37.90
C ASP A 60 -29.64 -23.89 -38.16
N ILE A 61 -29.84 -24.66 -37.08
CA ILE A 61 -30.22 -26.05 -37.10
C ILE A 61 -31.56 -26.20 -36.38
N ILE A 62 -32.58 -26.62 -37.13
CA ILE A 62 -33.91 -26.91 -36.60
C ILE A 62 -33.96 -28.39 -36.20
N ALA A 63 -34.15 -28.66 -34.92
CA ALA A 63 -34.29 -30.03 -34.40
C ALA A 63 -35.69 -30.28 -33.85
N GLN A 64 -36.22 -31.48 -34.08
CA GLN A 64 -37.49 -31.93 -33.51
C GLN A 64 -37.23 -32.79 -32.27
N ALA A 65 -37.77 -32.37 -31.12
CA ALA A 65 -37.72 -33.08 -29.86
C ALA A 65 -39.15 -33.39 -29.38
N GLY A 66 -39.72 -34.50 -29.86
CA GLY A 66 -41.11 -34.85 -29.61
C GLY A 66 -42.06 -33.86 -30.29
N ALA A 67 -42.84 -33.11 -29.50
CA ALA A 67 -43.73 -32.07 -29.99
C ALA A 67 -43.09 -30.66 -30.03
N ARG A 68 -41.82 -30.53 -29.62
CA ARG A 68 -41.11 -29.25 -29.55
C ARG A 68 -40.15 -29.12 -30.73
N THR A 69 -40.21 -27.97 -31.40
CA THR A 69 -39.16 -27.52 -32.32
C THR A 69 -38.10 -26.78 -31.50
N LEU A 70 -36.84 -27.15 -31.68
CA LEU A 70 -35.68 -26.51 -31.05
C LEU A 70 -34.86 -25.81 -32.13
N ASP A 71 -34.43 -24.59 -31.83
CA ASP A 71 -33.49 -23.82 -32.64
C ASP A 71 -32.10 -23.92 -32.02
N LEU A 72 -31.16 -24.49 -32.77
CA LEU A 72 -29.78 -24.66 -32.37
C LEU A 72 -28.91 -23.82 -33.32
N THR A 73 -27.87 -23.19 -32.80
CA THR A 73 -26.94 -22.39 -33.62
C THR A 73 -25.53 -22.91 -33.41
N ALA A 74 -24.81 -23.10 -34.52
CA ALA A 74 -23.38 -23.36 -34.53
C ALA A 74 -22.67 -22.23 -35.29
N THR A 75 -21.62 -21.66 -34.70
CA THR A 75 -20.79 -20.65 -35.38
C THR A 75 -19.37 -21.15 -35.45
N GLY A 76 -18.79 -21.08 -36.65
CA GLY A 76 -17.39 -21.38 -36.86
C GLY A 76 -16.69 -20.31 -37.68
N THR A 77 -15.37 -20.24 -37.54
CA THR A 77 -14.52 -19.30 -38.27
C THR A 77 -13.31 -20.03 -38.83
N VAL A 78 -12.99 -19.79 -40.10
CA VAL A 78 -11.82 -20.37 -40.78
C VAL A 78 -10.98 -19.23 -41.35
N VAL A 79 -9.66 -19.32 -41.17
CA VAL A 79 -8.71 -18.40 -41.79
C VAL A 79 -8.53 -18.78 -43.26
N LYS A 80 -8.86 -17.87 -44.18
CA LYS A 80 -8.63 -18.05 -45.63
C LYS A 80 -7.25 -17.54 -46.04
N PHE A 81 -6.79 -16.49 -45.36
CA PHE A 81 -5.48 -15.89 -45.57
C PHE A 81 -4.99 -15.32 -44.24
N ASP A 82 -3.81 -15.74 -43.80
CA ASP A 82 -3.30 -15.38 -42.47
C ASP A 82 -2.90 -13.91 -42.37
N GLY A 83 -2.46 -13.28 -43.46
CA GLY A 83 -1.97 -11.89 -43.43
C GLY A 83 -0.97 -11.67 -42.30
N PHE A 84 -1.14 -10.58 -41.55
CA PHE A 84 -0.31 -10.27 -40.38
C PHE A 84 -0.36 -11.31 -39.24
N LEU A 85 -1.40 -12.17 -39.17
CA LEU A 85 -1.53 -13.20 -38.13
C LEU A 85 -0.49 -14.32 -38.27
N ALA A 86 0.15 -14.44 -39.44
CA ALA A 86 1.27 -15.36 -39.65
C ALA A 86 2.48 -14.99 -38.77
N LEU A 87 2.62 -13.70 -38.44
CA LEU A 87 3.75 -13.16 -37.68
C LEU A 87 3.36 -12.76 -36.26
N TYR A 88 2.17 -12.17 -36.08
CA TYR A 88 1.75 -11.64 -34.78
C TYR A 88 0.31 -12.04 -34.43
N ARG A 89 0.13 -12.66 -33.25
CA ARG A 89 -1.17 -12.85 -32.61
C ARG A 89 -1.15 -12.18 -31.25
N GLU A 90 -2.17 -11.37 -30.97
CA GLU A 90 -2.27 -10.70 -29.68
C GLU A 90 -2.64 -11.73 -28.61
N GLY A 91 -1.85 -11.81 -27.53
CA GLY A 91 -2.16 -12.67 -26.40
C GLY A 91 -3.48 -12.23 -25.75
N LYS A 92 -4.35 -13.20 -25.46
CA LYS A 92 -5.55 -12.94 -24.66
C LYS A 92 -5.20 -13.09 -23.18
N ASP A 93 -5.81 -12.25 -22.34
CA ASP A 93 -5.57 -12.29 -20.89
C ASP A 93 -6.06 -13.61 -20.25
N ASP A 94 -7.03 -14.26 -20.88
CA ASP A 94 -7.56 -15.57 -20.50
C ASP A 94 -7.57 -16.45 -21.78
N ASP A 95 -6.72 -17.49 -21.79
CA ASP A 95 -6.57 -18.43 -22.91
C ASP A 95 -7.70 -19.48 -22.88
N ASP A 96 -8.88 -19.07 -23.32
CA ASP A 96 -9.99 -19.99 -23.58
C ASP A 96 -10.24 -20.04 -25.09
N GLU A 97 -9.62 -21.01 -25.76
CA GLU A 97 -10.21 -21.91 -26.76
C GLU A 97 -9.20 -22.37 -27.84
N ASP A 98 -9.18 -23.69 -28.07
CA ASP A 98 -8.57 -24.32 -29.23
C ASP A 98 -9.23 -23.82 -30.52
N GLU A 99 -8.50 -23.11 -31.38
CA GLU A 99 -8.97 -22.64 -32.70
C GLU A 99 -9.51 -23.79 -33.59
N GLU A 100 -9.05 -25.02 -33.36
CA GLU A 100 -9.45 -26.21 -34.11
C GLU A 100 -10.88 -26.66 -33.79
N SER A 101 -11.35 -26.42 -32.56
CA SER A 101 -12.72 -26.76 -32.11
C SER A 101 -13.80 -25.88 -32.75
N ARG A 102 -13.44 -24.72 -33.28
CA ARG A 102 -14.35 -23.74 -33.89
C ARG A 102 -14.54 -23.92 -35.39
N ARG A 103 -13.99 -24.96 -36.02
CA ARG A 103 -14.15 -25.19 -37.46
C ARG A 103 -15.44 -25.96 -37.73
N LEU A 104 -16.28 -25.43 -38.62
CA LEU A 104 -17.45 -26.14 -39.11
C LEU A 104 -17.11 -26.94 -40.37
N PRO A 105 -17.69 -28.14 -40.54
CA PRO A 105 -17.57 -28.90 -41.79
C PRO A 105 -18.29 -28.18 -42.94
N ALA A 106 -17.94 -28.53 -44.17
CA ALA A 106 -18.72 -28.11 -45.33
C ALA A 106 -20.16 -28.67 -45.21
N MET A 107 -21.16 -27.82 -45.43
CA MET A 107 -22.58 -28.18 -45.28
C MET A 107 -23.44 -27.42 -46.29
N SER A 108 -24.63 -27.94 -46.58
CA SER A 108 -25.61 -27.30 -47.48
C SER A 108 -26.97 -27.09 -46.80
N ALA A 109 -27.73 -26.10 -47.26
CA ALA A 109 -29.08 -25.86 -46.75
C ALA A 109 -29.98 -27.08 -47.00
N GLY A 110 -30.67 -27.53 -45.95
CA GLY A 110 -31.56 -28.71 -45.99
C GLY A 110 -30.85 -30.06 -45.85
N GLU A 111 -29.54 -30.07 -45.62
CA GLU A 111 -28.79 -31.30 -45.32
C GLU A 111 -29.29 -31.94 -44.02
N LYS A 112 -29.41 -33.29 -44.02
CA LYS A 112 -29.82 -34.03 -42.83
C LYS A 112 -28.62 -34.24 -41.92
N LEU A 113 -28.77 -33.88 -40.65
CA LEU A 113 -27.73 -34.05 -39.62
C LEU A 113 -28.03 -35.25 -38.72
N ASP A 114 -27.00 -36.06 -38.47
CA ASP A 114 -27.09 -37.16 -37.52
C ASP A 114 -26.85 -36.67 -36.09
N LYS A 115 -27.81 -36.95 -35.20
CA LYS A 115 -27.65 -36.69 -33.76
C LYS A 115 -26.68 -37.72 -33.16
N ARG A 116 -25.49 -37.27 -32.75
CA ARG A 116 -24.48 -38.13 -32.11
C ARG A 116 -24.59 -38.16 -30.59
N GLU A 117 -24.52 -36.99 -29.96
CA GLU A 117 -24.50 -36.84 -28.50
C GLU A 117 -25.29 -35.59 -28.08
N ILE A 118 -25.83 -35.60 -26.86
CA ILE A 118 -26.37 -34.41 -26.20
C ILE A 118 -25.60 -34.24 -24.89
N VAL A 119 -24.76 -33.21 -24.83
CA VAL A 119 -24.03 -32.84 -23.61
C VAL A 119 -24.80 -31.72 -22.92
N THR A 120 -25.20 -31.95 -21.67
CA THR A 120 -25.83 -30.91 -20.84
C THR A 120 -24.79 -30.32 -19.90
N ALA A 121 -24.46 -29.05 -20.07
CA ALA A 121 -23.59 -28.30 -19.16
C ALA A 121 -24.38 -27.25 -18.40
N GLN A 122 -24.10 -27.10 -17.10
CA GLN A 122 -24.60 -26.01 -16.30
C GLN A 122 -23.55 -24.90 -16.28
N HIS A 123 -23.94 -23.70 -16.70
CA HIS A 123 -23.09 -22.51 -16.65
C HIS A 123 -23.56 -21.56 -15.54
N PHE A 124 -22.61 -20.85 -14.95
CA PHE A 124 -22.87 -19.77 -14.01
C PHE A 124 -22.37 -18.46 -14.62
N THR A 125 -23.01 -17.35 -14.28
CA THR A 125 -22.49 -16.03 -14.63
C THR A 125 -21.25 -15.74 -13.80
N GLU A 126 -20.14 -15.46 -14.47
CA GLU A 126 -18.92 -15.05 -13.79
C GLU A 126 -18.97 -13.55 -13.44
N PRO A 127 -18.38 -13.16 -12.29
CA PRO A 127 -18.22 -11.74 -11.99
C PRO A 127 -17.22 -11.09 -12.96
N PRO A 128 -17.27 -9.76 -13.16
CA PRO A 128 -16.28 -9.06 -13.97
C PRO A 128 -14.85 -9.39 -13.52
N PRO A 129 -13.93 -9.70 -14.47
CA PRO A 129 -12.57 -10.05 -14.13
C PRO A 129 -11.86 -8.86 -13.47
N ARG A 130 -10.98 -9.16 -12.52
CA ARG A 130 -10.11 -8.14 -11.93
C ARG A 130 -9.12 -7.61 -12.98
N PHE A 131 -8.67 -6.38 -12.78
CA PHE A 131 -7.66 -5.79 -13.65
C PHE A 131 -6.32 -6.52 -13.52
N SER A 132 -5.73 -6.91 -14.65
CA SER A 132 -4.28 -7.03 -14.81
C SER A 132 -3.63 -5.64 -14.88
N GLU A 133 -2.29 -5.56 -14.77
CA GLU A 133 -1.58 -4.28 -14.99
C GLU A 133 -1.88 -3.71 -16.39
N ALA A 134 -1.88 -4.57 -17.42
CA ALA A 134 -2.17 -4.18 -18.80
C ALA A 134 -3.61 -3.66 -18.97
N SER A 135 -4.60 -4.38 -18.46
CA SER A 135 -6.00 -3.95 -18.55
C SER A 135 -6.30 -2.68 -17.74
N LEU A 136 -5.59 -2.45 -16.62
CA LEU A 136 -5.69 -1.18 -15.89
C LEU A 136 -5.10 -0.02 -16.69
N VAL A 137 -3.91 -0.19 -17.29
CA VAL A 137 -3.29 0.84 -18.14
C VAL A 137 -4.19 1.16 -19.34
N LYS A 138 -4.72 0.13 -20.00
CA LYS A 138 -5.70 0.30 -21.09
C LYS A 138 -6.91 1.10 -20.63
N ARG A 139 -7.45 0.79 -19.44
CA ARG A 139 -8.60 1.51 -18.90
C ARG A 139 -8.28 2.96 -18.55
N MET A 140 -7.09 3.23 -18.02
CA MET A 140 -6.61 4.58 -17.75
C MET A 140 -6.46 5.39 -19.04
N GLU A 141 -5.90 4.80 -20.09
CA GLU A 141 -5.78 5.42 -21.42
C GLU A 141 -7.15 5.75 -22.03
N GLU A 142 -8.11 4.81 -21.97
CA GLU A 142 -9.49 5.04 -22.43
C GLU A 142 -10.18 6.20 -21.70
N LEU A 143 -9.89 6.37 -20.41
CA LEU A 143 -10.42 7.46 -19.58
C LEU A 143 -9.60 8.75 -19.70
N GLY A 144 -8.50 8.77 -20.45
CA GLY A 144 -7.61 9.94 -20.56
C GLY A 144 -6.82 10.26 -19.30
N ILE A 145 -6.72 9.32 -18.36
CA ILE A 145 -6.03 9.46 -17.08
C ILE A 145 -4.58 8.99 -17.22
N GLY A 146 -3.63 9.84 -16.85
CA GLY A 146 -2.21 9.54 -16.99
C GLY A 146 -1.71 9.66 -18.44
N ARG A 147 -0.42 9.38 -18.63
CA ARG A 147 0.32 9.50 -19.89
C ARG A 147 1.32 8.34 -19.98
N PRO A 148 1.89 8.03 -21.17
CA PRO A 148 2.88 6.96 -21.32
C PRO A 148 4.05 7.04 -20.33
N SER A 149 4.44 8.24 -19.91
CA SER A 149 5.49 8.49 -18.91
C SER A 149 5.07 8.20 -17.46
N THR A 150 3.77 8.09 -17.17
CA THR A 150 3.26 7.99 -15.80
C THR A 150 2.66 6.62 -15.46
N TYR A 151 2.26 5.80 -16.43
CA TYR A 151 1.60 4.51 -16.17
C TYR A 151 2.37 3.57 -15.25
N ALA A 152 3.65 3.32 -15.55
CA ALA A 152 4.49 2.44 -14.71
C ALA A 152 4.69 3.01 -13.30
N ALA A 153 4.88 4.33 -13.19
CA ALA A 153 5.05 4.99 -11.90
C ALA A 153 3.78 4.95 -11.05
N VAL A 154 2.59 5.10 -11.67
CA VAL A 154 1.31 4.98 -10.97
C VAL A 154 1.13 3.57 -10.42
N LEU A 155 1.34 2.53 -11.24
CA LEU A 155 1.25 1.14 -10.80
C LEU A 155 2.21 0.83 -9.64
N ALA A 156 3.46 1.28 -9.74
CA ALA A 156 4.46 1.12 -8.68
C ALA A 156 4.02 1.81 -7.38
N VAL A 157 3.55 3.05 -7.44
CA VAL A 157 3.09 3.79 -6.24
C VAL A 157 1.88 3.13 -5.60
N LEU A 158 0.95 2.57 -6.38
CA LEU A 158 -0.21 1.86 -5.84
C LEU A 158 0.20 0.60 -5.06
N GLN A 159 1.21 -0.13 -5.56
CA GLN A 159 1.74 -1.33 -4.91
C GLN A 159 2.63 -0.99 -3.70
N ASP A 160 3.60 -0.08 -3.87
CA ASP A 160 4.54 0.34 -2.83
C ASP A 160 3.84 0.96 -1.61
N ARG A 161 2.68 1.58 -1.82
CA ARG A 161 1.86 2.17 -0.75
C ARG A 161 0.83 1.21 -0.18
N GLU A 162 0.79 -0.05 -0.61
CA GLU A 162 -0.13 -1.07 -0.10
C GLU A 162 -1.60 -0.65 -0.30
N TYR A 163 -1.90 -0.04 -1.45
CA TYR A 163 -3.29 0.22 -1.85
C TYR A 163 -3.87 -0.93 -2.67
N VAL A 164 -3.00 -1.60 -3.43
CA VAL A 164 -3.31 -2.79 -4.19
C VAL A 164 -2.17 -3.79 -4.04
N LYS A 165 -2.50 -5.08 -4.13
CA LYS A 165 -1.53 -6.17 -4.24
C LYS A 165 -1.74 -6.93 -5.54
N LEU A 166 -0.66 -7.51 -6.06
CA LEU A 166 -0.71 -8.34 -7.26
C LEU A 166 -0.86 -9.82 -6.83
N GLU A 167 -1.99 -10.43 -7.15
CA GLU A 167 -2.25 -11.85 -6.92
C GLU A 167 -2.58 -12.54 -8.24
N LYS A 168 -1.80 -13.57 -8.60
CA LYS A 168 -2.00 -14.31 -9.86
C LYS A 168 -2.12 -13.38 -11.09
N LYS A 169 -1.24 -12.36 -11.17
CA LYS A 169 -1.25 -11.31 -12.22
C LYS A 169 -2.51 -10.43 -12.26
N ARG A 170 -3.33 -10.44 -11.21
CA ARG A 170 -4.51 -9.59 -11.07
C ARG A 170 -4.35 -8.68 -9.85
N LEU A 171 -4.75 -7.42 -10.00
CA LEU A 171 -4.70 -6.40 -8.97
C LEU A 171 -5.88 -6.58 -8.01
N VAL A 172 -5.58 -6.68 -6.73
CA VAL A 172 -6.55 -6.81 -5.64
C VAL A 172 -6.42 -5.60 -4.73
N ALA A 173 -7.51 -4.84 -4.59
CA ALA A 173 -7.54 -3.68 -3.69
C ALA A 173 -7.45 -4.10 -2.23
N GLU A 174 -6.50 -3.54 -1.51
CA GLU A 174 -6.30 -3.74 -0.07
C GLU A 174 -7.18 -2.82 0.76
N ASP A 175 -7.34 -3.13 2.04
CA ASP A 175 -8.16 -2.39 3.00
C ASP A 175 -7.79 -0.91 3.07
N LYS A 176 -6.48 -0.63 3.10
CA LYS A 176 -5.94 0.72 3.11
C LYS A 176 -6.33 1.49 1.85
N GLY A 177 -6.27 0.84 0.68
CA GLY A 177 -6.72 1.42 -0.59
C GLY A 177 -8.20 1.76 -0.53
N ARG A 178 -9.04 0.83 -0.06
CA ARG A 178 -10.50 1.03 0.05
C ARG A 178 -10.86 2.16 1.01
N LEU A 179 -10.20 2.25 2.17
CA LEU A 179 -10.40 3.34 3.13
C LEU A 179 -10.02 4.69 2.54
N VAL A 180 -8.88 4.78 1.88
CA VAL A 180 -8.43 6.03 1.24
C VAL A 180 -9.39 6.43 0.13
N THR A 181 -9.82 5.50 -0.72
CA THR A 181 -10.82 5.77 -1.77
C THR A 181 -12.12 6.28 -1.16
N ALA A 182 -12.66 5.60 -0.14
CA ALA A 182 -13.90 6.03 0.50
C ALA A 182 -13.78 7.42 1.14
N PHE A 183 -12.63 7.72 1.75
CA PHE A 183 -12.34 9.04 2.30
C PHE A 183 -12.31 10.12 1.22
N LEU A 184 -11.60 9.86 0.12
CA LEU A 184 -11.49 10.82 -0.98
C LEU A 184 -12.82 11.01 -1.70
N GLU A 185 -13.61 9.96 -1.90
CA GLU A 185 -14.96 10.07 -2.49
C GLU A 185 -15.93 10.86 -1.60
N SER A 186 -15.80 10.75 -0.27
CA SER A 186 -16.65 11.48 0.68
C SER A 186 -16.33 12.97 0.73
N PHE A 187 -15.04 13.32 0.82
CA PHE A 187 -14.62 14.69 1.16
C PHE A 187 -13.93 15.43 0.02
N PHE A 188 -13.43 14.70 -0.98
CA PHE A 188 -12.65 15.22 -2.11
C PHE A 188 -13.17 14.72 -3.45
N LYS A 189 -14.48 14.41 -3.57
CA LYS A 189 -15.10 13.78 -4.75
C LYS A 189 -14.61 14.34 -6.09
N LYS A 190 -14.64 15.67 -6.25
CA LYS A 190 -14.17 16.37 -7.45
C LYS A 190 -12.76 15.94 -7.90
N TYR A 191 -11.85 15.69 -6.95
CA TYR A 191 -10.44 15.37 -7.22
C TYR A 191 -10.18 13.89 -7.53
N VAL A 192 -11.18 13.01 -7.35
CA VAL A 192 -11.11 11.59 -7.72
C VAL A 192 -12.07 11.21 -8.84
N GLU A 193 -12.85 12.17 -9.35
CA GLU A 193 -13.64 12.00 -10.56
C GLU A 193 -12.73 11.83 -11.78
N TYR A 194 -13.08 10.87 -12.65
CA TYR A 194 -12.30 10.55 -13.83
C TYR A 194 -12.17 11.75 -14.78
N ASP A 195 -13.29 12.45 -15.03
CA ASP A 195 -13.33 13.60 -15.93
C ASP A 195 -12.45 14.74 -15.43
N PHE A 196 -12.45 15.04 -14.13
CA PHE A 196 -11.58 16.08 -13.56
C PHE A 196 -10.10 15.75 -13.76
N THR A 197 -9.73 14.48 -13.58
CA THR A 197 -8.34 14.04 -13.73
C THR A 197 -7.91 14.11 -15.19
N ALA A 198 -8.75 13.67 -16.12
CA ALA A 198 -8.50 13.76 -17.55
C ALA A 198 -8.38 15.23 -18.02
N ASP A 199 -9.28 16.11 -17.55
CA ASP A 199 -9.27 17.54 -17.85
C ASP A 199 -8.01 18.23 -17.31
N LEU A 200 -7.54 17.84 -16.12
CA LEU A 200 -6.31 18.39 -15.56
C LEU A 200 -5.10 18.03 -16.42
N GLU A 201 -5.02 16.78 -16.88
CA GLU A 201 -3.96 16.33 -17.80
C GLU A 201 -4.02 17.10 -19.13
N GLU A 202 -5.22 17.33 -19.68
CA GLU A 202 -5.39 18.17 -20.88
C GLU A 202 -4.93 19.62 -20.65
N LYS A 203 -5.22 20.20 -19.48
CA LYS A 203 -4.71 21.54 -19.12
C LYS A 203 -3.18 21.57 -19.04
N LEU A 204 -2.55 20.54 -18.47
CA LEU A 204 -1.09 20.44 -18.40
C LEU A 204 -0.46 20.36 -19.79
N ASP A 205 -1.11 19.65 -20.70
CA ASP A 205 -0.64 19.61 -22.07
C ASP A 205 -0.79 20.97 -22.77
N ARG A 206 -1.91 21.67 -22.59
CA ARG A 206 -2.12 23.04 -23.12
C ARG A 206 -1.09 24.03 -22.58
N VAL A 207 -0.67 23.86 -21.33
CA VAL A 207 0.46 24.59 -20.75
C VAL A 207 1.76 24.26 -21.50
N SER A 208 2.02 22.99 -21.82
CA SER A 208 3.22 22.59 -22.57
C SER A 208 3.24 23.13 -24.01
N ALA A 209 2.06 23.35 -24.59
CA ALA A 209 1.87 23.96 -25.91
C ALA A 209 1.86 25.50 -25.89
N ASP A 210 2.14 26.13 -24.73
CA ASP A 210 2.10 27.59 -24.53
C ASP A 210 0.71 28.23 -24.79
N GLU A 211 -0.37 27.45 -24.66
CA GLU A 211 -1.74 27.94 -24.84
C GLU A 211 -2.34 28.52 -23.56
N VAL A 212 -1.81 28.13 -22.39
CA VAL A 212 -2.29 28.52 -21.06
C VAL A 212 -1.11 28.79 -20.13
N ASP A 213 -1.17 29.87 -19.34
CA ASP A 213 -0.17 30.14 -18.29
C ASP A 213 -0.27 29.10 -17.16
N TRP A 214 0.81 28.35 -16.94
CA TRP A 214 0.90 27.36 -15.85
C TRP A 214 0.58 27.95 -14.47
N LYS A 215 0.93 29.23 -14.22
CA LYS A 215 0.63 29.88 -12.95
C LYS A 215 -0.86 30.15 -12.79
N GLN A 216 -1.59 30.37 -13.88
CA GLN A 216 -3.04 30.49 -13.84
C GLN A 216 -3.67 29.15 -13.45
N VAL A 217 -3.27 28.05 -14.12
CA VAL A 217 -3.76 26.69 -13.80
C VAL A 217 -3.51 26.35 -12.33
N LEU A 218 -2.32 26.62 -11.81
CA LEU A 218 -2.01 26.37 -10.40
C LEU A 218 -2.83 27.23 -9.44
N ARG A 219 -3.08 28.50 -9.75
CA ARG A 219 -3.90 29.38 -8.89
C ARG A 219 -5.34 28.90 -8.83
N GLU A 220 -5.92 28.55 -9.98
CA GLU A 220 -7.29 28.04 -10.06
C GLU A 220 -7.44 26.71 -9.32
N PHE A 221 -6.51 25.77 -9.52
CA PHE A 221 -6.49 24.52 -8.78
C PHE A 221 -6.37 24.76 -7.26
N TRP A 222 -5.41 25.59 -6.84
CA TRP A 222 -5.12 25.82 -5.43
C TRP A 222 -6.27 26.51 -4.70
N ALA A 223 -6.95 27.47 -5.33
CA ALA A 223 -8.08 28.18 -4.74
C ALA A 223 -9.16 27.19 -4.31
N ASP A 224 -9.61 26.33 -5.23
CA ASP A 224 -10.65 25.33 -4.95
C ASP A 224 -10.16 24.24 -3.97
N PHE A 225 -8.91 23.80 -4.13
CA PHE A 225 -8.36 22.70 -3.30
C PHE A 225 -8.17 23.13 -1.85
N SER A 226 -7.66 24.33 -1.62
CA SER A 226 -7.48 24.87 -0.27
C SER A 226 -8.81 24.98 0.49
N LEU A 227 -9.88 25.42 -0.18
CA LEU A 227 -11.22 25.51 0.42
C LEU A 227 -11.77 24.14 0.81
N ALA A 228 -11.56 23.12 -0.03
CA ALA A 228 -11.94 21.74 0.28
C ALA A 228 -11.16 21.18 1.48
N VAL A 229 -9.85 21.46 1.54
CA VAL A 229 -9.00 21.07 2.67
C VAL A 229 -9.44 21.76 3.96
N ASP A 230 -9.69 23.06 3.93
CA ASP A 230 -10.12 23.81 5.12
C ASP A 230 -11.48 23.32 5.64
N ALA A 231 -12.43 23.07 4.75
CA ALA A 231 -13.73 22.50 5.12
C ALA A 231 -13.61 21.11 5.76
N THR A 232 -12.69 20.27 5.28
CA THR A 232 -12.48 18.92 5.79
C THR A 232 -11.71 18.91 7.11
N LYS A 233 -10.79 19.86 7.30
CA LYS A 233 -9.94 19.97 8.50
C LYS A 233 -10.75 20.21 9.78
N ASP A 234 -11.89 20.87 9.67
CA ASP A 234 -12.77 21.17 10.80
C ASP A 234 -13.64 19.97 11.22
N LEU A 235 -13.63 18.88 10.46
CA LEU A 235 -14.37 17.67 10.78
C LEU A 235 -13.73 16.92 11.96
N ARG A 236 -14.58 16.44 12.86
CA ARG A 236 -14.14 15.53 13.92
C ARG A 236 -13.86 14.15 13.35
N VAL A 237 -12.88 13.46 13.91
CA VAL A 237 -12.54 12.06 13.55
C VAL A 237 -13.77 11.16 13.59
N SER A 238 -14.70 11.37 14.53
CA SER A 238 -15.95 10.61 14.60
C SER A 238 -16.82 10.80 13.36
N GLN A 239 -16.98 12.03 12.87
CA GLN A 239 -17.79 12.33 11.67
C GLN A 239 -17.18 11.69 10.42
N VAL A 240 -15.85 11.69 10.33
CA VAL A 240 -15.14 11.00 9.24
C VAL A 240 -15.37 9.50 9.32
N LEU A 241 -15.25 8.89 10.51
CA LEU A 241 -15.46 7.47 10.69
C LEU A 241 -16.90 7.04 10.42
N ASP A 242 -17.89 7.85 10.81
CA ASP A 242 -19.30 7.57 10.56
C ASP A 242 -19.60 7.56 9.04
N ALA A 243 -19.07 8.55 8.30
CA ALA A 243 -19.19 8.60 6.84
C ALA A 243 -18.50 7.40 6.15
N LEU A 244 -17.31 7.03 6.62
CA LEU A 244 -16.59 5.86 6.10
C LEU A 244 -17.30 4.55 6.41
N ASP A 245 -17.85 4.40 7.62
CA ASP A 245 -18.62 3.21 8.03
C ASP A 245 -19.87 3.05 7.17
N GLU A 246 -20.57 4.15 6.86
CA GLU A 246 -21.75 4.15 5.97
C GLU A 246 -21.37 3.70 4.56
N MET A 247 -20.35 4.33 3.94
CA MET A 247 -19.92 3.99 2.58
C MET A 247 -19.41 2.57 2.44
N LEU A 248 -18.64 2.10 3.43
CA LEU A 248 -18.03 0.77 3.38
C LEU A 248 -18.95 -0.32 3.94
N THR A 249 -20.18 0.00 4.36
CA THR A 249 -21.10 -0.96 4.99
C THR A 249 -21.31 -2.21 4.15
N ALA A 250 -21.66 -2.05 2.87
CA ALA A 250 -21.95 -3.18 2.00
C ALA A 250 -20.73 -4.07 1.75
N HIS A 251 -19.53 -3.49 1.87
CA HIS A 251 -18.27 -4.20 1.65
C HIS A 251 -17.78 -4.90 2.92
N ILE A 252 -17.83 -4.23 4.07
CA ILE A 252 -17.36 -4.73 5.36
C ILE A 252 -18.39 -5.71 5.97
N PHE A 253 -19.68 -5.44 5.76
CA PHE A 253 -20.80 -6.18 6.34
C PHE A 253 -21.74 -6.67 5.23
N PRO A 254 -21.28 -7.58 4.34
CA PRO A 254 -22.14 -8.14 3.30
C PRO A 254 -23.33 -8.89 3.92
N PRO A 255 -24.50 -8.88 3.27
CA PRO A 255 -25.67 -9.60 3.77
C PRO A 255 -25.38 -11.10 3.86
N LYS A 256 -25.67 -11.68 5.02
CA LYS A 256 -25.50 -13.11 5.26
C LYS A 256 -26.68 -13.90 4.69
N ALA A 257 -26.41 -15.10 4.17
CA ALA A 257 -27.43 -16.00 3.62
C ALA A 257 -28.48 -16.44 4.67
N ASP A 258 -28.12 -16.38 5.94
CA ASP A 258 -28.99 -16.71 7.08
C ASP A 258 -29.95 -15.57 7.48
N GLY A 259 -29.86 -14.39 6.85
CA GLY A 259 -30.68 -13.22 7.14
C GLY A 259 -30.37 -12.53 8.47
N THR A 260 -29.29 -12.92 9.16
CA THR A 260 -28.87 -12.27 10.41
C THR A 260 -28.23 -10.91 10.15
N ASP A 261 -28.34 -9.97 11.10
CA ASP A 261 -27.69 -8.65 10.97
C ASP A 261 -26.16 -8.86 10.90
N PRO A 262 -25.50 -8.52 9.79
CA PRO A 262 -24.06 -8.72 9.63
C PRO A 262 -23.23 -7.86 10.59
N ARG A 263 -23.83 -6.82 11.21
CA ARG A 263 -23.17 -5.99 12.21
C ARG A 263 -23.34 -6.49 13.64
N LEU A 264 -24.06 -7.58 13.88
CA LEU A 264 -24.19 -8.12 15.24
C LEU A 264 -22.85 -8.74 15.69
N CYS A 265 -22.35 -8.31 16.85
CA CYS A 265 -21.10 -8.82 17.39
C CYS A 265 -21.23 -10.32 17.77
N PRO A 266 -20.38 -11.21 17.24
CA PRO A 266 -20.47 -12.65 17.53
C PRO A 266 -20.08 -13.00 18.97
N THR A 267 -19.30 -12.14 19.65
CA THR A 267 -18.82 -12.42 21.01
C THR A 267 -19.84 -12.07 22.10
N CYS A 268 -20.58 -10.97 21.97
CA CYS A 268 -21.54 -10.54 23.02
C CYS A 268 -23.01 -10.57 22.59
N GLY A 269 -23.32 -10.81 21.31
CA GLY A 269 -24.68 -10.95 20.78
C GLY A 269 -25.59 -9.71 20.89
N SER A 270 -25.10 -8.60 21.46
CA SER A 270 -25.87 -7.38 21.74
C SER A 270 -25.19 -6.10 21.22
N GLY A 271 -23.87 -6.14 21.04
CA GLY A 271 -23.11 -5.00 20.52
C GLY A 271 -23.10 -4.96 19.00
N ARG A 272 -22.99 -3.75 18.44
CA ARG A 272 -22.92 -3.49 16.99
C ARG A 272 -21.47 -3.28 16.57
N LEU A 273 -21.06 -3.96 15.51
CA LEU A 273 -19.77 -3.80 14.87
C LEU A 273 -19.75 -2.52 14.02
N SER A 274 -18.67 -1.76 14.14
CA SER A 274 -18.45 -0.50 13.43
C SER A 274 -16.97 -0.30 13.15
N LEU A 275 -16.66 0.48 12.12
CA LEU A 275 -15.30 0.91 11.81
C LEU A 275 -14.73 1.77 12.95
N LYS A 276 -13.55 1.40 13.43
CA LYS A 276 -12.77 2.12 14.44
C LYS A 276 -11.36 2.39 13.91
N MET A 277 -10.71 3.40 14.45
CA MET A 277 -9.32 3.72 14.13
C MET A 277 -8.40 3.37 15.30
N GLY A 278 -7.35 2.61 15.02
CA GLY A 278 -6.33 2.21 15.98
C GLY A 278 -4.94 2.69 15.59
N LYS A 279 -3.95 2.40 16.46
CA LYS A 279 -2.54 2.73 16.19
C LYS A 279 -1.98 2.05 14.93
N PHE A 280 -2.56 0.91 14.56
CA PHE A 280 -2.09 0.05 13.46
C PHE A 280 -2.98 0.11 12.22
N GLY A 281 -3.94 1.05 12.17
CA GLY A 281 -4.88 1.20 11.06
C GLY A 281 -6.34 1.08 11.52
N ALA A 282 -7.25 1.08 10.55
CA ALA A 282 -8.66 0.90 10.82
C ALA A 282 -8.98 -0.58 11.07
N PHE A 283 -9.93 -0.84 11.96
CA PHE A 283 -10.37 -2.18 12.35
C PHE A 283 -11.85 -2.15 12.70
N ILE A 284 -12.49 -3.31 12.72
CA ILE A 284 -13.89 -3.45 13.12
C ILE A 284 -13.93 -3.70 14.63
N GLY A 285 -14.69 -2.90 15.37
CA GLY A 285 -14.81 -3.02 16.82
C GLY A 285 -16.26 -3.04 17.29
N CYS A 286 -16.50 -3.73 18.42
CA CYS A 286 -17.80 -3.77 19.08
C CYS A 286 -18.15 -2.44 19.79
N SER A 287 -19.41 -2.02 19.69
CA SER A 287 -19.94 -0.83 20.38
C SER A 287 -19.88 -0.91 21.90
N ASN A 288 -19.94 -2.11 22.48
CA ASN A 288 -20.00 -2.33 23.93
C ASN A 288 -18.59 -2.37 24.56
N TYR A 289 -17.57 -1.82 23.90
CA TYR A 289 -16.27 -1.63 24.54
C TYR A 289 -16.41 -0.61 25.69
N PRO A 290 -15.85 -0.84 26.90
CA PRO A 290 -14.81 -1.83 27.24
C PRO A 290 -15.31 -3.22 27.65
N GLU A 291 -16.61 -3.42 27.79
CA GLU A 291 -17.26 -4.64 28.31
C GLU A 291 -17.13 -5.80 27.32
N CYS A 292 -17.19 -5.51 26.02
CA CYS A 292 -16.85 -6.45 24.95
C CYS A 292 -15.63 -5.95 24.16
N ARG A 293 -14.56 -6.74 24.14
CA ARG A 293 -13.28 -6.42 23.47
C ARG A 293 -13.12 -7.07 22.10
N HIS A 294 -14.23 -7.48 21.48
CA HIS A 294 -14.20 -8.07 20.15
C HIS A 294 -13.69 -7.06 19.11
N THR A 295 -12.68 -7.47 18.37
CA THR A 295 -12.09 -6.72 17.26
C THR A 295 -11.76 -7.65 16.10
N GLN A 296 -11.96 -7.18 14.88
CA GLN A 296 -11.62 -7.90 13.66
C GLN A 296 -10.86 -6.97 12.70
N PRO A 297 -9.88 -7.47 11.90
CA PRO A 297 -9.34 -6.70 10.78
C PRO A 297 -10.43 -6.30 9.77
N LEU A 298 -10.16 -5.31 8.93
CA LEU A 298 -11.13 -4.82 7.94
C LEU A 298 -11.35 -5.85 6.81
N SER A 299 -10.31 -6.59 6.45
CA SER A 299 -10.39 -7.80 5.65
C SER A 299 -11.34 -8.78 6.34
N GLY A 300 -12.48 -9.07 5.72
CA GLY A 300 -13.55 -9.91 6.24
C GLY A 300 -13.16 -11.35 6.62
N GLU A 301 -11.88 -11.70 6.59
CA GLU A 301 -11.33 -12.85 7.27
C GLU A 301 -11.21 -12.52 8.76
N ALA A 302 -12.22 -12.94 9.53
CA ALA A 302 -11.96 -13.23 10.92
C ALA A 302 -10.73 -14.15 10.97
N PRO A 303 -9.71 -13.88 11.79
CA PRO A 303 -8.68 -14.88 11.99
C PRO A 303 -9.43 -16.14 12.46
N GLN A 304 -9.45 -17.18 11.63
CA GLN A 304 -9.80 -18.49 12.12
C GLN A 304 -8.89 -18.72 13.32
N GLU A 305 -9.44 -19.12 14.46
CA GLU A 305 -8.64 -19.62 15.57
C GLU A 305 -7.75 -20.74 15.03
N GLY A 306 -6.48 -20.41 14.73
CA GLY A 306 -5.53 -21.29 14.06
C GLY A 306 -4.63 -20.62 13.02
N GLU A 307 -5.03 -19.53 12.37
CA GLU A 307 -4.35 -19.06 11.14
C GLU A 307 -3.19 -18.08 11.32
N GLY A 308 -2.78 -17.85 12.57
CA GLY A 308 -1.47 -17.26 12.89
C GLY A 308 -0.51 -18.28 13.49
N THR A 309 -0.89 -19.56 13.61
CA THR A 309 -0.13 -20.58 14.34
C THR A 309 0.25 -21.74 13.41
N ARG A 310 1.44 -21.69 12.81
CA ARG A 310 1.97 -22.83 12.03
C ARG A 310 2.63 -23.84 12.95
N LYS A 311 2.11 -25.07 12.99
CA LYS A 311 2.71 -26.18 13.75
C LYS A 311 3.90 -26.75 12.98
N LEU A 312 5.05 -26.88 13.65
CA LEU A 312 6.28 -27.43 13.05
C LEU A 312 6.53 -28.89 13.43
N GLY A 313 5.93 -29.37 14.53
CA GLY A 313 6.11 -30.73 15.05
C GLY A 313 6.24 -30.74 16.56
N ALA A 314 6.58 -31.89 17.13
CA ALA A 314 6.89 -32.04 18.55
C ALA A 314 8.41 -32.04 18.77
N ASP A 315 8.85 -31.37 19.83
CA ASP A 315 10.24 -31.43 20.28
C ASP A 315 10.60 -32.85 20.75
N PRO A 316 11.63 -33.51 20.18
CA PRO A 316 12.01 -34.88 20.56
C PRO A 316 12.41 -35.05 22.03
N GLU A 317 12.89 -33.99 22.70
CA GLU A 317 13.30 -34.07 24.11
C GLU A 317 12.14 -33.91 25.08
N THR A 318 11.25 -32.93 24.83
CA THR A 318 10.16 -32.59 25.76
C THR A 318 8.79 -33.15 25.36
N GLY A 319 8.63 -33.60 24.12
CA GLY A 319 7.34 -34.01 23.54
C GLY A 319 6.36 -32.86 23.34
N LEU A 320 6.77 -31.61 23.58
CA LEU A 320 5.91 -30.43 23.48
C LEU A 320 5.83 -29.90 22.04
N GLU A 321 4.67 -29.37 21.68
CA GLU A 321 4.42 -28.86 20.32
C GLU A 321 5.19 -27.57 20.05
N VAL A 322 5.91 -27.51 18.92
CA VAL A 322 6.61 -26.31 18.44
C VAL A 322 5.71 -25.58 17.44
N THR A 323 5.46 -24.30 17.71
CA THR A 323 4.60 -23.46 16.88
C THR A 323 5.26 -22.14 16.50
N ILE A 324 5.05 -21.68 15.26
CA ILE A 324 5.35 -20.32 14.81
C ILE A 324 4.09 -19.49 15.00
N ARG A 325 4.20 -18.30 15.62
CA ARG A 325 3.10 -17.39 15.91
C ARG A 325 3.41 -15.95 15.54
N ASP A 326 2.40 -15.18 15.18
CA ASP A 326 2.51 -13.73 15.02
C ASP A 326 2.23 -12.99 16.34
N GLY A 327 3.10 -12.02 16.65
CA GLY A 327 3.03 -11.24 17.89
C GLY A 327 3.33 -9.76 17.69
N ARG A 328 3.08 -8.96 18.74
CA ARG A 328 3.29 -7.49 18.75
C ARG A 328 4.69 -7.00 18.35
N PHE A 329 5.68 -7.89 18.31
CA PHE A 329 7.09 -7.58 17.99
C PHE A 329 7.62 -8.36 16.78
N GLY A 330 6.72 -8.90 15.96
CA GLY A 330 7.04 -9.78 14.84
C GLY A 330 6.77 -11.25 15.14
N THR A 331 7.00 -12.10 14.14
CA THR A 331 6.80 -13.55 14.22
C THR A 331 7.79 -14.19 15.21
N TYR A 332 7.31 -15.13 16.01
CA TYR A 332 8.07 -15.81 17.06
C TYR A 332 7.74 -17.30 17.14
N LEU A 333 8.70 -18.08 17.62
CA LEU A 333 8.57 -19.49 17.94
C LEU A 333 8.12 -19.67 19.40
N GLN A 334 7.29 -20.67 19.66
CA GLN A 334 6.86 -21.08 20.99
C GLN A 334 6.92 -22.60 21.15
N LEU A 335 7.51 -23.07 22.26
CA LEU A 335 7.50 -24.47 22.69
C LEU A 335 6.39 -24.72 23.71
N GLY A 336 5.42 -25.56 23.35
CA GLY A 336 4.25 -25.91 24.15
C GLY A 336 3.28 -24.76 24.38
N GLU A 337 2.20 -25.04 25.12
CA GLU A 337 1.35 -24.03 25.72
C GLU A 337 1.76 -23.82 27.18
N GLY A 338 1.62 -22.60 27.70
CA GLY A 338 1.91 -22.33 29.11
C GLY A 338 0.91 -23.05 30.00
N VAL A 339 1.36 -24.05 30.77
CA VAL A 339 0.54 -24.76 31.77
C VAL A 339 0.74 -24.09 33.14
N ASP A 340 -0.32 -23.94 33.92
CA ASP A 340 -0.32 -23.41 35.30
C ASP A 340 0.40 -22.06 35.50
N GLY A 341 0.27 -21.14 34.54
CA GLY A 341 0.82 -19.78 34.64
C GLY A 341 2.32 -19.67 34.35
N ALA A 342 3.00 -20.77 34.00
CA ALA A 342 4.37 -20.73 33.49
C ALA A 342 4.41 -20.13 32.08
N LYS A 343 5.37 -19.23 31.82
CA LYS A 343 5.56 -18.65 30.48
C LYS A 343 6.25 -19.69 29.57
N PRO A 344 5.66 -20.05 28.43
CA PRO A 344 6.28 -20.99 27.51
C PRO A 344 7.58 -20.42 26.93
N LYS A 345 8.51 -21.30 26.55
CA LYS A 345 9.78 -20.88 25.95
C LYS A 345 9.50 -20.25 24.58
N ARG A 346 10.09 -19.08 24.33
CA ARG A 346 9.87 -18.31 23.11
C ARG A 346 11.18 -17.81 22.52
N SER A 347 11.24 -17.74 21.19
CA SER A 347 12.35 -17.12 20.47
C SER A 347 11.83 -16.32 19.28
N SER A 348 12.38 -15.15 19.02
CA SER A 348 12.01 -14.33 17.86
C SER A 348 12.72 -14.83 16.61
N LEU A 349 12.10 -14.71 15.44
CA LEU A 349 12.78 -15.00 14.18
C LEU A 349 13.83 -13.90 13.88
N PRO A 350 15.04 -14.27 13.41
CA PRO A 350 16.02 -13.31 12.89
C PRO A 350 15.47 -12.53 11.69
N LYS A 351 15.98 -11.30 11.49
CA LYS A 351 15.65 -10.52 10.30
C LYS A 351 16.15 -11.24 9.04
N GLY A 352 15.29 -11.39 8.05
CA GLY A 352 15.60 -12.06 6.78
C GLY A 352 15.13 -13.51 6.68
N LEU A 353 14.84 -14.18 7.81
CA LEU A 353 14.28 -15.54 7.79
C LEU A 353 12.76 -15.47 7.68
N LYS A 354 12.20 -15.95 6.56
CA LYS A 354 10.74 -15.94 6.33
C LYS A 354 10.09 -17.09 7.12
N PRO A 355 8.90 -16.88 7.70
CA PRO A 355 8.18 -17.94 8.43
C PRO A 355 7.94 -19.21 7.62
N ALA A 356 7.79 -19.08 6.30
CA ALA A 356 7.60 -20.21 5.39
C ALA A 356 8.78 -21.17 5.38
N ASP A 357 10.00 -20.65 5.52
CA ASP A 357 11.27 -21.36 5.32
C ASP A 357 11.79 -22.04 6.61
N VAL A 358 11.06 -21.91 7.73
CA VAL A 358 11.50 -22.42 9.05
C VAL A 358 11.01 -23.85 9.31
N ASP A 359 11.90 -24.84 9.25
CA ASP A 359 11.58 -26.21 9.65
C ASP A 359 11.70 -26.44 11.18
N LEU A 360 11.37 -27.66 11.62
CA LEU A 360 11.41 -28.04 13.04
C LEU A 360 12.84 -27.97 13.60
N GLU A 361 13.85 -28.36 12.83
CA GLU A 361 15.25 -28.35 13.25
C GLU A 361 15.75 -26.93 13.52
N THR A 362 15.50 -26.02 12.58
CA THR A 362 15.82 -24.59 12.71
C THR A 362 15.08 -23.97 13.88
N ALA A 363 13.81 -24.34 14.09
CA ALA A 363 13.02 -23.83 15.20
C ALA A 363 13.55 -24.26 16.57
N LEU A 364 13.96 -25.52 16.71
CA LEU A 364 14.57 -26.03 17.95
C LEU A 364 15.92 -25.34 18.22
N ALA A 365 16.74 -25.14 17.18
CA ALA A 365 18.01 -24.41 17.29
C ALA A 365 17.81 -22.96 17.77
N LEU A 366 16.79 -22.26 17.25
CA LEU A 366 16.44 -20.90 17.69
C LEU A 366 15.86 -20.87 19.10
N LEU A 367 15.07 -21.88 19.50
CA LEU A 367 14.53 -22.02 20.85
C LEU A 367 15.61 -22.42 21.88
N ALA A 368 16.73 -23.00 21.46
CA ALA A 368 17.86 -23.34 22.33
C ALA A 368 18.71 -22.12 22.73
N LEU A 369 18.53 -20.97 22.09
CA LEU A 369 19.26 -19.74 22.43
C LEU A 369 18.91 -19.22 23.84
N PRO A 370 19.87 -18.61 24.56
CA PRO A 370 21.23 -18.29 24.13
C PRO A 370 22.21 -19.49 24.14
N ARG A 371 23.00 -19.66 23.07
CA ARG A 371 23.98 -20.76 22.93
C ARG A 371 25.41 -20.31 23.27
N PRO A 372 26.23 -21.15 23.92
CA PRO A 372 27.65 -20.88 24.09
C PRO A 372 28.41 -21.05 22.77
N ILE A 373 29.28 -20.08 22.45
CA ILE A 373 30.15 -20.10 21.27
C ILE A 373 31.56 -20.56 21.64
N GLY A 374 32.04 -20.15 22.81
CA GLY A 374 33.37 -20.46 23.32
C GLY A 374 33.74 -19.57 24.50
N VAL A 375 34.99 -19.63 24.94
CA VAL A 375 35.55 -18.76 25.97
C VAL A 375 36.37 -17.64 25.32
N HIS A 376 36.29 -16.44 25.87
CA HIS A 376 37.08 -15.32 25.39
C HIS A 376 38.56 -15.53 25.77
N PRO A 377 39.51 -15.36 24.83
CA PRO A 377 40.91 -15.74 25.04
C PRO A 377 41.65 -14.91 26.09
N GLU A 378 41.19 -13.69 26.40
CA GLU A 378 41.89 -12.78 27.32
C GLU A 378 41.45 -12.94 28.79
N ASP A 379 40.17 -13.21 29.05
CA ASP A 379 39.60 -13.25 30.41
C ASP A 379 38.96 -14.59 30.77
N GLY A 380 38.86 -15.53 29.82
CA GLY A 380 38.28 -16.85 30.03
C GLY A 380 36.77 -16.86 30.24
N GLU A 381 36.08 -15.72 30.13
CA GLU A 381 34.62 -15.66 30.31
C GLU A 381 33.87 -16.22 29.09
N PRO A 382 32.69 -16.83 29.28
CA PRO A 382 31.92 -17.42 28.20
C PRO A 382 31.34 -16.35 27.27
N ILE A 383 31.41 -16.62 25.97
CA ILE A 383 30.75 -15.85 24.91
C ILE A 383 29.47 -16.57 24.49
N LEU A 384 28.34 -15.87 24.53
CA LEU A 384 27.02 -16.39 24.19
C LEU A 384 26.45 -15.70 22.94
N ALA A 385 25.77 -16.45 22.08
CA ALA A 385 24.93 -15.91 21.01
C ALA A 385 23.45 -15.98 21.43
N GLY A 386 22.69 -14.90 21.25
CA GLY A 386 21.27 -14.86 21.57
C GLY A 386 20.47 -13.84 20.75
N ILE A 387 19.14 -13.87 20.87
CA ILE A 387 18.23 -12.92 20.21
C ILE A 387 17.54 -12.08 21.26
N GLY A 388 17.68 -10.76 21.13
CA GLY A 388 17.10 -9.78 22.04
C GLY A 388 16.07 -8.90 21.35
N ARG A 389 15.52 -7.93 22.10
CA ARG A 389 14.51 -6.98 21.58
C ARG A 389 14.98 -6.14 20.37
N PHE A 390 16.29 -6.06 20.15
CA PHE A 390 16.92 -5.26 19.09
C PHE A 390 17.55 -6.14 18.00
N GLY A 391 17.29 -7.45 18.02
CA GLY A 391 17.84 -8.43 17.07
C GLY A 391 18.91 -9.35 17.68
N PRO A 392 19.56 -10.16 16.82
CA PRO A 392 20.64 -11.07 17.19
C PRO A 392 21.87 -10.35 17.79
N TYR A 393 22.48 -10.95 18.82
CA TYR A 393 23.63 -10.38 19.52
C TYR A 393 24.61 -11.44 20.02
N ILE A 394 25.84 -10.98 20.23
CA ILE A 394 26.90 -11.66 20.97
C ILE A 394 27.04 -10.99 22.35
N GLN A 395 27.04 -11.81 23.39
CA GLN A 395 27.21 -11.38 24.77
C GLN A 395 28.51 -11.94 25.35
N HIS A 396 29.26 -11.08 26.03
CA HIS A 396 30.42 -11.42 26.83
C HIS A 396 30.39 -10.55 28.09
N GLY A 397 30.19 -11.18 29.25
CA GLY A 397 29.89 -10.51 30.51
C GLY A 397 28.71 -9.52 30.39
N LYS A 398 29.02 -8.22 30.54
CA LYS A 398 28.06 -7.09 30.43
C LYS A 398 28.02 -6.43 29.04
N VAL A 399 28.87 -6.87 28.11
CA VAL A 399 28.98 -6.30 26.77
C VAL A 399 28.07 -7.05 25.81
N TYR A 400 27.30 -6.29 25.02
CA TYR A 400 26.43 -6.81 23.96
C TYR A 400 26.83 -6.18 22.63
N ALA A 401 27.26 -7.01 21.69
CA ALA A 401 27.54 -6.64 20.31
C ALA A 401 26.43 -7.14 19.40
N ASN A 402 25.88 -6.28 18.54
CA ASN A 402 24.85 -6.69 17.57
C ASN A 402 25.51 -7.47 16.43
N ILE A 403 24.83 -8.49 15.93
CA ILE A 403 25.22 -9.20 14.71
C ILE A 403 24.63 -8.44 13.52
N GLU A 404 25.43 -8.16 12.49
CA GLU A 404 25.04 -7.37 11.30
C GLU A 404 24.40 -8.25 10.20
N ASP A 405 23.77 -7.61 9.22
CA ASP A 405 23.09 -8.29 8.11
C ASP A 405 24.11 -9.05 7.25
N GLY A 406 24.14 -10.37 7.36
CA GLY A 406 25.05 -11.27 6.63
C GLY A 406 25.67 -12.39 7.48
N ASP A 407 25.64 -12.26 8.81
CA ASP A 407 26.12 -13.28 9.73
C ASP A 407 24.94 -14.12 10.28
N ASP A 408 25.02 -15.45 10.16
CA ASP A 408 24.02 -16.37 10.73
C ASP A 408 24.30 -16.64 12.22
N ILE A 409 23.32 -16.33 13.08
CA ILE A 409 23.42 -16.55 14.53
C ILE A 409 23.59 -18.03 14.92
N LEU A 410 23.05 -18.96 14.13
CA LEU A 410 23.19 -20.39 14.39
C LEU A 410 24.59 -20.89 14.02
N ALA A 411 25.25 -20.28 13.04
CA ALA A 411 26.57 -20.69 12.53
C ALA A 411 27.75 -19.83 13.03
N ILE A 412 27.51 -18.66 13.62
CA ILE A 412 28.58 -17.73 14.02
C ILE A 412 29.62 -18.40 14.95
N GLY A 413 30.89 -18.31 14.58
CA GLY A 413 32.02 -18.91 15.29
C GLY A 413 32.74 -17.94 16.24
N LEU A 414 33.63 -18.49 17.08
CA LEU A 414 34.36 -17.76 18.12
C LEU A 414 35.16 -16.56 17.56
N ASN A 415 35.85 -16.74 16.43
CA ASN A 415 36.67 -15.69 15.83
C ASN A 415 35.83 -14.46 15.44
N ARG A 416 34.68 -14.66 14.80
CA ARG A 416 33.78 -13.58 14.41
C ARG A 416 33.13 -12.91 15.62
N ALA A 417 32.78 -13.70 16.64
CA ALA A 417 32.24 -13.18 17.89
C ALA A 417 33.21 -12.24 18.62
N ILE A 418 34.50 -12.59 18.66
CA ILE A 418 35.56 -11.74 19.22
C ILE A 418 35.71 -10.45 18.40
N THR A 419 35.70 -10.51 17.07
CA THR A 419 35.75 -9.32 16.21
C THR A 419 34.60 -8.37 16.52
N LEU A 420 33.37 -8.86 16.61
CA LEU A 420 32.19 -8.03 16.91
C LEU A 420 32.28 -7.38 18.30
N LEU A 421 32.81 -8.10 19.30
CA LEU A 421 33.03 -7.57 20.65
C LEU A 421 34.12 -6.48 20.65
N ALA A 422 35.24 -6.70 19.95
CA ALA A 422 36.32 -5.74 19.82
C ALA A 422 35.88 -4.46 19.08
N GLU A 423 35.12 -4.60 17.99
CA GLU A 423 34.51 -3.46 17.29
C GLU A 423 33.56 -2.67 18.18
N LYS A 424 32.78 -3.36 19.01
CA LYS A 424 31.85 -2.69 19.93
C LYS A 424 32.61 -1.92 21.02
N GLN A 425 33.69 -2.48 21.54
CA GLN A 425 34.55 -1.84 22.53
C GLN A 425 35.29 -0.63 21.93
N SER A 426 35.78 -0.72 20.69
CA SER A 426 36.46 0.39 20.01
C SER A 426 35.49 1.53 19.62
N LYS A 427 34.25 1.20 19.25
CA LYS A 427 33.16 2.18 19.05
C LYS A 427 32.63 2.77 20.38
N GLY A 428 33.10 2.28 21.52
CA GLY A 428 32.53 2.45 22.86
C GLY A 428 33.21 3.46 23.80
N ARG A 429 33.49 4.70 23.36
CA ARG A 429 33.62 5.86 24.29
C ARG A 429 33.37 7.26 23.69
N GLY A 430 32.81 7.37 22.48
CA GLY A 430 32.55 8.69 21.87
C GLY A 430 31.51 8.75 20.75
N ALA A 431 30.84 7.65 20.40
CA ALA A 431 30.04 7.55 19.19
C ALA A 431 28.53 7.36 19.46
N ARG A 432 27.94 8.20 20.31
CA ARG A 432 26.47 8.31 20.43
C ARG A 432 26.04 9.77 20.25
N GLY A 433 25.96 10.16 18.99
CA GLY A 433 25.47 11.45 18.54
C GLY A 433 25.85 11.62 17.08
N GLY A 434 25.02 11.11 16.16
CA GLY A 434 25.20 11.30 14.73
C GLY A 434 25.08 12.78 14.35
N ALA A 435 26.21 13.48 14.42
CA ALA A 435 26.52 14.67 13.67
C ALA A 435 27.94 14.46 13.14
N THR A 436 28.08 14.34 11.82
CA THR A 436 29.37 14.28 11.13
C THR A 436 30.25 15.41 11.65
N ALA A 437 31.33 15.06 12.34
CA ALA A 437 32.30 16.03 12.83
C ALA A 437 32.97 16.67 11.61
N GLY A 438 32.63 17.93 11.35
CA GLY A 438 33.24 18.72 10.30
C GLY A 438 34.73 18.96 10.54
N ARG A 439 35.47 19.24 9.48
CA ARG A 439 36.91 19.60 9.55
C ARG A 439 37.06 20.90 10.33
N ASN A 440 37.85 20.89 11.41
CA ASN A 440 38.14 22.06 12.23
C ASN A 440 39.22 22.92 11.58
N LEU A 441 38.97 24.23 11.42
CA LEU A 441 39.90 25.19 10.82
C LEU A 441 40.64 26.06 11.83
N GLY A 442 40.24 26.03 13.12
CA GLY A 442 40.81 26.85 14.18
C GLY A 442 39.77 27.73 14.89
N ASP A 443 40.22 28.60 15.80
CA ASP A 443 39.35 29.47 16.57
C ASP A 443 39.13 30.84 15.89
N HIS A 444 37.91 31.36 15.98
CA HIS A 444 37.58 32.71 15.53
C HIS A 444 38.16 33.76 16.50
N PRO A 445 38.59 34.94 16.05
CA PRO A 445 39.08 36.02 16.93
C PRO A 445 38.08 36.48 18.01
N SER A 446 36.78 36.24 17.82
CA SER A 446 35.71 36.50 18.80
C SER A 446 35.41 35.33 19.76
N GLY A 447 36.18 34.25 19.66
CA GLY A 447 36.10 33.05 20.50
C GLY A 447 35.26 31.91 19.89
N GLY A 448 35.72 30.67 20.03
CA GLY A 448 35.04 29.45 19.59
C GLY A 448 35.54 28.91 18.24
N ALA A 449 35.48 27.58 18.10
CA ALA A 449 36.02 26.86 16.95
C ALA A 449 35.15 27.03 15.68
N ILE A 450 35.84 27.12 14.54
CA ILE A 450 35.28 27.19 13.20
C ILE A 450 35.37 25.81 12.54
N THR A 451 34.24 25.25 12.11
CA THR A 451 34.20 23.92 11.47
C THR A 451 33.54 23.97 10.10
N VAL A 452 34.09 23.26 9.12
CA VAL A 452 33.49 23.09 7.78
C VAL A 452 32.67 21.80 7.75
N ARG A 453 31.40 21.90 7.34
CA ARG A 453 30.46 20.78 7.34
C ARG A 453 29.73 20.65 6.00
N PRO A 454 29.40 19.42 5.56
CA PRO A 454 28.49 19.21 4.45
C PRO A 454 27.04 19.57 4.88
N GLY A 455 26.27 20.18 3.98
CA GLY A 455 24.89 20.59 4.23
C GLY A 455 23.97 20.38 3.02
N ARG A 456 22.65 20.34 3.27
CA ARG A 456 21.60 20.15 2.25
C ARG A 456 21.66 21.18 1.09
N PHE A 457 22.22 22.36 1.34
CA PHE A 457 22.31 23.47 0.38
C PHE A 457 23.76 23.74 -0.09
N GLY A 458 24.66 22.77 0.12
CA GLY A 458 26.09 22.90 -0.14
C GLY A 458 26.93 22.94 1.16
N PRO A 459 28.26 22.86 1.05
CA PRO A 459 29.18 22.95 2.17
C PRO A 459 29.04 24.29 2.90
N TYR A 460 29.21 24.31 4.22
CA TYR A 460 29.13 25.54 5.01
C TYR A 460 30.15 25.56 6.16
N VAL A 461 30.58 26.76 6.51
CA VAL A 461 31.37 27.04 7.70
C VAL A 461 30.43 27.31 8.87
N ASN A 462 30.65 26.68 10.01
CA ASN A 462 29.92 26.88 11.25
C ASN A 462 30.82 27.50 12.32
N HIS A 463 30.34 28.58 12.93
CA HIS A 463 30.90 29.19 14.14
C HIS A 463 29.76 29.44 15.14
N GLY A 464 29.67 28.62 16.18
CA GLY A 464 28.58 28.66 17.15
C GLY A 464 27.19 28.52 16.51
N LYS A 465 26.41 29.61 16.51
CA LYS A 465 25.06 29.66 15.92
C LYS A 465 25.02 30.19 14.47
N ILE A 466 26.16 30.60 13.93
CA ILE A 466 26.26 31.21 12.60
C ILE A 466 26.71 30.16 11.60
N ASN A 467 25.96 30.00 10.51
CA ASN A 467 26.24 29.05 9.42
C ASN A 467 26.40 29.81 8.10
N ALA A 468 27.61 29.85 7.55
CA ALA A 468 27.94 30.49 6.28
C ALA A 468 28.20 29.47 5.17
N THR A 469 27.29 29.41 4.19
CA THR A 469 27.39 28.54 3.02
C THR A 469 28.56 28.99 2.15
N LEU A 470 29.39 28.05 1.68
CA LEU A 470 30.49 28.33 0.76
C LEU A 470 29.92 28.67 -0.63
N PRO A 471 30.47 29.68 -1.32
CA PRO A 471 30.22 29.92 -2.74
C PRO A 471 30.63 28.70 -3.60
N LYS A 472 29.93 28.46 -4.72
CA LYS A 472 30.17 27.30 -5.61
C LYS A 472 31.60 27.20 -6.18
N ALA A 473 32.37 28.28 -6.14
CA ALA A 473 33.75 28.35 -6.66
C ALA A 473 34.83 27.99 -5.61
N LEU A 474 34.46 27.82 -4.34
CA LEU A 474 35.39 27.53 -3.24
C LEU A 474 35.36 26.04 -2.88
N ASP A 475 36.52 25.41 -2.92
CA ASP A 475 36.71 24.01 -2.52
C ASP A 475 36.72 23.90 -0.98
N PRO A 476 35.82 23.10 -0.37
CA PRO A 476 35.78 22.87 1.08
C PRO A 476 37.09 22.34 1.67
N ASP A 477 37.89 21.61 0.89
CA ASP A 477 39.13 20.99 1.36
C ASP A 477 40.35 21.93 1.32
N GLN A 478 40.25 23.06 0.63
CA GLN A 478 41.31 24.07 0.55
C GLN A 478 40.99 25.36 1.32
N LEU A 479 39.85 25.41 2.02
CA LEU A 479 39.41 26.61 2.74
C LEU A 479 40.37 26.95 3.90
N THR A 480 40.88 28.18 3.91
CA THR A 480 41.76 28.68 4.97
C THR A 480 40.98 29.29 6.14
N LEU A 481 41.61 29.38 7.31
CA LEU A 481 41.00 30.01 8.50
C LEU A 481 40.62 31.48 8.24
N ALA A 482 41.43 32.22 7.49
CA ALA A 482 41.18 33.63 7.18
C ALA A 482 39.93 33.83 6.29
N GLU A 483 39.75 32.97 5.28
CA GLU A 483 38.57 32.99 4.41
C GLU A 483 37.31 32.55 5.17
N ALA A 484 37.44 31.56 6.05
CA ALA A 484 36.36 31.08 6.89
C ALA A 484 35.87 32.17 7.87
N ILE A 485 36.78 32.95 8.46
CA ILE A 485 36.47 34.12 9.30
C ILE A 485 35.69 35.16 8.49
N ALA A 486 36.19 35.52 7.29
CA ALA A 486 35.53 36.51 6.44
C ALA A 486 34.08 36.13 6.07
N LEU A 487 33.83 34.84 5.79
CA LEU A 487 32.48 34.33 5.50
C LEU A 487 31.54 34.37 6.71
N ILE A 488 32.08 34.07 7.91
CA ILE A 488 31.32 34.12 9.17
C ILE A 488 31.01 35.58 9.54
N ASP A 489 31.97 36.49 9.46
CA ASP A 489 31.79 37.90 9.77
C ASP A 489 30.83 38.59 8.80
N ALA A 490 30.94 38.30 7.50
CA ALA A 490 30.01 38.80 6.49
C ALA A 490 28.57 38.33 6.77
N LYS A 491 28.40 37.07 7.20
CA LYS A 491 27.07 36.54 7.53
C LYS A 491 26.55 37.10 8.86
N ALA A 492 27.41 37.31 9.84
CA ALA A 492 27.08 37.96 11.10
C ALA A 492 26.59 39.40 10.87
N ALA A 493 27.20 40.13 9.93
CA ALA A 493 26.81 41.49 9.57
C ALA A 493 25.44 41.57 8.86
N THR A 494 25.00 40.49 8.20
CA THR A 494 23.70 40.43 7.50
C THR A 494 22.55 39.86 8.35
N ALA A 495 22.81 39.43 9.59
CA ALA A 495 21.79 38.85 10.47
C ALA A 495 20.87 39.95 11.07
N PRO A 496 19.54 39.81 11.04
CA PRO A 496 18.62 40.77 11.65
C PRO A 496 18.83 40.86 13.17
N ALA A 497 19.04 42.07 13.68
CA ALA A 497 19.11 42.35 15.11
C ALA A 497 17.76 42.09 15.79
N GLY A 498 17.68 41.09 16.66
CA GLY A 498 16.55 40.95 17.59
C GLY A 498 16.19 39.54 18.02
N LYS A 499 16.87 39.03 19.05
CA LYS A 499 16.27 38.31 20.21
C LYS A 499 17.38 37.98 21.20
N THR A 500 17.77 38.99 21.96
CA THR A 500 18.53 38.84 23.20
C THR A 500 17.79 37.91 24.16
N ALA A 501 18.58 37.09 24.85
CA ALA A 501 18.14 36.09 25.80
C ALA A 501 17.17 36.65 26.85
N ARG A 502 15.97 36.07 26.92
CA ARG A 502 15.06 36.27 28.06
C ARG A 502 15.57 35.42 29.22
N LYS A 503 16.02 36.10 30.27
CA LYS A 503 16.49 35.58 31.56
C LYS A 503 15.42 34.65 32.16
N ALA A 504 15.80 33.42 32.52
CA ALA A 504 14.94 32.48 33.22
C ALA A 504 14.60 32.99 34.63
N PRO A 505 13.33 32.98 35.06
CA PRO A 505 13.00 33.28 36.45
C PRO A 505 13.32 32.08 37.35
N ALA A 506 13.93 32.39 38.50
CA ALA A 506 14.42 31.44 39.49
C ALA A 506 13.31 30.59 40.11
N LYS A 507 13.65 29.32 40.41
CA LYS A 507 12.88 28.37 41.21
C LYS A 507 12.46 29.00 42.54
N LYS A 508 11.15 29.01 42.81
CA LYS A 508 10.60 29.22 44.16
C LYS A 508 10.39 27.86 44.83
N ALA A 509 10.85 27.78 46.08
CA ALA A 509 10.78 26.62 46.95
C ALA A 509 9.34 26.28 47.36
N ALA A 510 9.12 24.99 47.62
CA ALA A 510 7.88 24.43 48.14
C ALA A 510 7.71 24.72 49.64
N ALA A 511 6.46 24.88 50.07
CA ALA A 511 6.01 24.87 51.46
C ALA A 511 4.68 24.09 51.57
N PRO A 512 4.31 23.55 52.74
CA PRO A 512 3.89 22.15 52.88
C PRO A 512 2.37 21.89 52.89
N LYS A 513 2.06 20.59 52.75
CA LYS A 513 0.73 19.95 52.86
C LYS A 513 0.04 20.22 54.20
N ALA A 514 -1.26 20.53 54.16
CA ALA A 514 -2.19 20.36 55.26
C ALA A 514 -3.18 19.20 54.96
N LYS A 515 -3.43 18.39 55.99
CA LYS A 515 -4.34 17.23 56.05
C LYS A 515 -5.76 17.68 56.42
N ALA A 516 -6.78 16.97 55.94
CA ALA A 516 -8.01 16.58 56.67
C ALA A 516 -8.77 15.57 55.79
N ALA A 517 -8.85 14.29 56.19
CA ALA A 517 -9.94 13.66 56.99
C ALA A 517 -11.23 13.47 56.15
N THR A 518 -11.45 12.29 55.55
CA THR A 518 -12.26 11.16 56.05
C THR A 518 -13.68 11.51 56.50
N THR A 519 -14.69 10.99 55.77
CA THR A 519 -15.83 10.24 56.34
C THR A 519 -16.59 9.44 55.25
N LYS A 520 -16.89 8.19 55.59
CA LYS A 520 -17.90 7.26 55.01
C LYS A 520 -19.31 7.89 55.15
N ALA A 521 -20.41 7.50 54.50
CA ALA A 521 -21.04 6.18 54.29
C ALA A 521 -22.23 6.35 53.31
N ALA A 522 -22.50 5.40 52.40
CA ALA A 522 -23.63 4.44 52.38
C ALA A 522 -25.01 5.04 51.97
N LYS A 523 -25.64 4.53 50.88
CA LYS A 523 -26.87 3.68 50.84
C LYS A 523 -28.14 4.45 51.29
N ASP A 524 -29.32 4.40 50.68
CA ASP A 524 -30.06 3.58 49.70
C ASP A 524 -30.96 4.58 48.90
N GLY A 525 -31.52 4.31 47.73
CA GLY A 525 -32.70 3.47 47.51
C GLY A 525 -33.98 4.32 47.38
N ASP A 526 -34.84 3.89 46.46
CA ASP A 526 -36.24 4.27 46.22
C ASP A 526 -36.62 5.49 45.36
N GLU A 527 -37.15 5.12 44.18
CA GLU A 527 -38.21 5.77 43.41
C GLU A 527 -39.47 6.02 44.29
N PRO A 528 -40.43 6.89 43.91
CA PRO A 528 -41.42 6.46 42.93
C PRO A 528 -42.05 7.56 42.03
N ALA A 529 -42.44 7.12 40.83
CA ALA A 529 -43.74 7.31 40.18
C ALA A 529 -44.36 8.72 39.98
N ALA A 530 -44.44 9.08 38.69
CA ALA A 530 -45.66 9.45 37.94
C ALA A 530 -46.67 10.49 38.48
N ALA A 531 -46.81 11.61 37.74
CA ALA A 531 -48.11 12.26 37.47
C ALA A 531 -48.05 13.16 36.20
N LYS A 532 -48.77 12.75 35.13
CA LYS A 532 -49.48 13.66 34.19
C LYS A 532 -50.88 13.95 34.81
N PRO A 533 -51.81 14.79 34.27
CA PRO A 533 -51.90 15.45 32.95
C PRO A 533 -52.54 16.89 32.94
N LYS A 534 -52.59 17.52 31.75
CA LYS A 534 -53.70 18.31 31.10
C LYS A 534 -53.09 19.41 30.19
N ALA A 535 -53.25 19.35 28.86
CA ALA A 535 -54.40 19.81 28.04
C ALA A 535 -54.65 21.34 28.21
N ALA A 536 -54.77 22.20 27.19
CA ALA A 536 -55.37 22.02 25.87
C ALA A 536 -55.07 23.19 24.90
N ALA A 537 -55.39 22.97 23.61
CA ALA A 537 -55.90 23.92 22.60
C ALA A 537 -54.93 25.00 22.02
N LYS A 538 -54.96 25.42 20.75
CA LYS A 538 -55.88 25.24 19.61
C LYS A 538 -55.15 25.68 18.30
N LYS A 539 -55.52 25.05 17.18
CA LYS A 539 -55.26 25.42 15.77
C LYS A 539 -56.02 26.73 15.40
N PRO A 540 -55.69 27.46 14.29
CA PRO A 540 -56.08 27.09 12.91
C PRO A 540 -54.96 27.37 11.85
N ALA A 541 -54.70 26.52 10.86
CA ALA A 541 -55.37 26.26 9.57
C ALA A 541 -55.16 27.32 8.45
N ALA A 542 -54.53 26.85 7.36
CA ALA A 542 -54.64 27.20 5.93
C ALA A 542 -54.14 28.56 5.40
N ASN A 543 -53.19 28.54 4.45
CA ASN A 543 -53.54 28.65 3.03
C ASN A 543 -52.39 28.31 2.06
N LYS A 544 -52.77 27.70 0.95
CA LYS A 544 -51.99 27.42 -0.28
C LYS A 544 -52.25 28.57 -1.27
N PRO A 545 -51.39 28.77 -2.30
CA PRO A 545 -51.98 28.96 -3.62
C PRO A 545 -51.26 28.17 -4.73
N ALA A 546 -51.91 28.23 -5.88
CA ALA A 546 -51.93 27.28 -6.98
C ALA A 546 -50.84 27.47 -8.06
N SER A 547 -50.68 26.40 -8.85
CA SER A 547 -50.04 26.35 -10.17
C SER A 547 -50.85 27.09 -11.24
N PRO A 548 -50.23 27.50 -12.37
CA PRO A 548 -50.93 27.77 -13.62
C PRO A 548 -50.80 26.62 -14.64
N LYS A 549 -51.76 26.59 -15.58
CA LYS A 549 -52.09 25.54 -16.56
C LYS A 549 -51.24 25.58 -17.86
N THR A 550 -51.08 24.37 -18.40
CA THR A 550 -50.93 23.88 -19.80
C THR A 550 -50.97 24.85 -21.01
N ALA A 551 -50.12 24.57 -21.99
CA ALA A 551 -50.38 24.75 -23.44
C ALA A 551 -49.97 23.48 -24.24
N LYS A 552 -50.84 23.08 -25.19
CA LYS A 552 -50.72 21.97 -26.15
C LYS A 552 -50.07 22.45 -27.46
N ALA A 553 -49.26 21.61 -28.11
CA ALA A 553 -49.13 21.51 -29.59
C ALA A 553 -48.55 20.11 -29.91
N LYS A 554 -49.37 19.15 -30.37
CA LYS A 554 -49.64 18.73 -31.76
C LYS A 554 -48.57 17.78 -32.36
N SER A 555 -49.00 16.54 -32.52
CA SER A 555 -48.48 15.48 -33.38
C SER A 555 -48.98 15.62 -34.83
N SER A 556 -48.11 15.39 -35.82
CA SER A 556 -48.36 14.84 -37.18
C SER A 556 -47.16 15.21 -38.05
N ALA A 557 -46.65 14.44 -39.01
CA ALA A 557 -46.82 13.07 -39.48
C ALA A 557 -45.78 12.94 -40.61
N SER A 558 -45.17 11.76 -40.74
CA SER A 558 -44.82 11.02 -41.96
C SER A 558 -43.70 10.03 -41.67
#